data_AF-A0A8G2I1H0-F1
#
_entry.id   AF-A0A8G2I1H0-F1
#
_cell.length_a   1.000
_cell.length_b   1.000
_cell.length_c   1.000
_cell.angle_alpha   90.00
_cell.angle_beta   90.00
_cell.angle_gamma   90.00
#
_symmetry.space_group_name_H-M   'P 1'
#
loop_
_entity.id
_entity.type
_entity.pdbx_description
1 polymer ?
#
loop_
_entity_poly.entity_id
_entity_poly.type
_entity_poly.pdbx_seq_one_letter_code
_entity_poly.pdbx_strand_id
1 'polypeptide(L)'
;MKHKLDVTINELRLKSIRKIVKRINTWSDEVKSYSDDALKQKTIEFKERLVSGVDTLDTLLPEAYAVAREASWRVLGMYPKEVQLIGAIVLHEGNIAEMQTGEGKTLTATMPLYLNALSGKGTYLITTNDYLAKRDFEEMQPLYEWLGLTASLGFVDIVDYEYQKGEKRNIYEHDIIYTTNGRLGFDYLIDNLADSAEGKFLPQLNYGIIDEVDSIILDAAQTPLVISGAPRLQSNLFHIVKEFVDTLIEDVHFKMKKTKKEIWLLNQGIEAAQSYFNVEDLYSEKAMVLVRNINLALRAQYLFESNVDYFVYNGDIVLIDRITGRMLPGTKLQAGLHQAIEAKEGIEVSTDKSVMATITFQNLFKLFGSFSGMTATGKLGESEFFDLYSKIVVQVPTDKAIQRIDEPDKVFRSVDEKNIAMIHDIVELHETGRPVLLITRTAEAAEYFSKVLFQMDIPNNLLIAQNVAKEAQMIAEAGQIGSMTVATSMAGRGTDIKLGEGVEALGGLAVIIHEHMENSRVDRQLRGRSGRQGDPGSSCIYISLDDYLVKRWSDSNLAENNQLYSLDAQRLSQSSLFNRKVKQIVVKAQRISEEQGVKAREMANLKKALVYSEILYTRNAIEF
;
A
#
# COMPACT_ATOMS: atom_id res chain seq x y z
N MET A 1 18.12 -23.42 -9.26
CA MET A 1 18.89 -22.68 -10.29
C MET A 1 18.51 -21.21 -10.35
N LYS A 2 17.23 -20.83 -10.47
CA LYS A 2 16.77 -19.42 -10.55
C LYS A 2 17.30 -18.51 -9.41
N HIS A 3 17.12 -18.92 -8.15
CA HIS A 3 17.63 -18.16 -6.99
C HIS A 3 19.15 -17.93 -7.01
N LYS A 4 19.96 -18.89 -7.49
CA LYS A 4 21.42 -18.70 -7.57
C LYS A 4 21.78 -17.64 -8.62
N LEU A 5 21.08 -17.65 -9.75
CA LEU A 5 21.27 -16.66 -10.82
C LEU A 5 20.86 -15.25 -10.35
N ASP A 6 19.73 -15.12 -9.66
CA ASP A 6 19.25 -13.84 -9.13
C ASP A 6 20.26 -13.21 -8.16
N VAL A 7 20.86 -14.03 -7.28
CA VAL A 7 21.91 -13.59 -6.35
C VAL A 7 23.16 -13.13 -7.12
N THR A 8 23.63 -13.91 -8.09
CA THR A 8 24.79 -13.52 -8.91
C THR A 8 24.56 -12.20 -9.65
N ILE A 9 23.38 -12.00 -10.25
CA ILE A 9 23.03 -10.76 -10.95
C ILE A 9 23.04 -9.59 -9.97
N ASN A 10 22.47 -9.75 -8.77
CA ASN A 10 22.46 -8.70 -7.76
C ASN A 10 23.88 -8.35 -7.29
N GLU A 11 24.75 -9.34 -7.09
CA GLU A 11 26.16 -9.11 -6.72
C GLU A 11 26.93 -8.33 -7.80
N LEU A 12 26.67 -8.61 -9.08
CA LEU A 12 27.26 -7.86 -10.19
C LEU A 12 26.81 -6.40 -10.19
N ARG A 13 25.51 -6.14 -9.97
CA ARG A 13 24.96 -4.78 -9.82
C ARG A 13 25.59 -4.06 -8.63
N LEU A 14 25.69 -4.71 -7.48
CA LEU A 14 26.33 -4.14 -6.29
C LEU A 14 27.82 -3.84 -6.51
N LYS A 15 28.51 -4.56 -7.39
CA LYS A 15 29.94 -4.33 -7.67
C LYS A 15 30.21 -2.97 -8.31
N SER A 16 29.35 -2.50 -9.22
CA SER A 16 29.50 -1.15 -9.80
C SER A 16 29.19 -0.08 -8.75
N ILE A 17 28.10 -0.25 -8.01
CA ILE A 17 27.66 0.70 -6.96
C ILE A 17 28.73 0.84 -5.88
N ARG A 18 29.34 -0.27 -5.42
CA ARG A 18 30.44 -0.24 -4.44
C ARG A 18 31.65 0.56 -4.90
N LYS A 19 31.91 0.69 -6.21
CA LYS A 19 32.99 1.57 -6.70
C LYS A 19 32.65 3.04 -6.47
N ILE A 20 31.37 3.41 -6.64
CA ILE A 20 30.88 4.77 -6.38
C ILE A 20 30.90 5.05 -4.87
N VAL A 21 30.47 4.11 -4.03
CA VAL A 21 30.57 4.21 -2.56
C VAL A 21 32.01 4.47 -2.12
N LYS A 22 32.99 3.77 -2.70
CA LYS A 22 34.41 4.04 -2.42
C LYS A 22 34.83 5.47 -2.76
N ARG A 23 34.34 6.02 -3.87
CA ARG A 23 34.60 7.43 -4.26
C ARG A 23 33.92 8.43 -3.32
N ILE A 24 32.73 8.12 -2.80
CA ILE A 24 32.07 8.93 -1.77
C ILE A 24 32.91 8.93 -0.49
N ASN A 25 33.39 7.76 -0.07
CA ASN A 25 34.23 7.64 1.12
C ASN A 25 35.56 8.39 0.97
N THR A 26 36.17 8.47 -0.22
CA THR A 26 37.39 9.29 -0.41
C THR A 26 37.17 10.78 -0.20
N TRP A 27 35.97 11.29 -0.47
CA TRP A 27 35.61 12.68 -0.17
C TRP A 27 35.27 12.90 1.31
N SER A 28 34.88 11.85 2.03
CA SER A 28 34.36 11.98 3.40
C SER A 28 35.40 12.57 4.36
N ASP A 29 36.69 12.23 4.22
CA ASP A 29 37.76 12.78 5.06
C ASP A 29 37.99 14.28 4.81
N GLU A 30 37.92 14.70 3.54
CA GLU A 30 38.07 16.11 3.16
C GLU A 30 36.87 16.93 3.63
N VAL A 31 35.65 16.47 3.33
CA VAL A 31 34.39 17.13 3.70
C VAL A 31 34.26 17.29 5.22
N LYS A 32 34.75 16.32 6.00
CA LYS A 32 34.76 16.41 7.46
C LYS A 32 35.61 17.58 7.99
N SER A 33 36.64 18.00 7.25
CA SER A 33 37.49 19.13 7.63
C SER A 33 36.87 20.51 7.35
N TYR A 34 35.80 20.55 6.54
CA TYR A 34 35.15 21.80 6.17
C TYR A 34 34.38 22.42 7.34
N SER A 35 34.37 23.75 7.41
CA SER A 35 33.45 24.49 8.29
C SER A 35 32.01 24.38 7.80
N ASP A 36 31.05 24.72 8.66
CA ASP A 36 29.64 24.74 8.30
C ASP A 36 29.38 25.68 7.11
N ASP A 37 29.96 26.88 7.12
CA ASP A 37 29.83 27.82 6.02
C ASP A 37 30.41 27.26 4.72
N ALA A 38 31.56 26.57 4.77
CA ALA A 38 32.16 25.95 3.59
C ALA A 38 31.26 24.84 3.03
N LEU A 39 30.64 24.02 3.87
CA LEU A 39 29.67 22.99 3.45
C LEU A 39 28.43 23.59 2.81
N LYS A 40 27.89 24.69 3.35
CA LYS A 40 26.75 25.38 2.74
C LYS A 40 27.09 25.98 1.38
N GLN A 41 28.28 26.55 1.24
CA GLN A 41 28.75 27.11 -0.03
C GLN A 41 28.93 26.05 -1.12
N LYS A 42 29.16 24.77 -0.76
CA LYS A 42 29.21 23.68 -1.74
C LYS A 42 27.94 23.56 -2.56
N THR A 43 26.76 23.79 -2.00
CA THR A 43 25.50 23.77 -2.77
C THR A 43 25.50 24.81 -3.89
N ILE A 44 26.03 26.02 -3.63
CA ILE A 44 26.12 27.09 -4.65
C ILE A 44 27.14 26.70 -5.72
N GLU A 45 28.33 26.24 -5.31
CA GLU A 45 29.38 25.75 -6.21
C GLU A 45 28.85 24.63 -7.13
N PHE A 46 28.10 23.69 -6.58
CA PHE A 46 27.52 22.58 -7.33
C PHE A 46 26.48 23.04 -8.35
N LYS A 47 25.58 23.96 -7.97
CA LYS A 47 24.62 24.55 -8.91
C LYS A 47 25.34 25.25 -10.07
N GLU A 48 26.40 26.02 -9.79
CA GLU A 48 27.22 26.69 -10.82
C GLU A 48 27.95 25.71 -11.75
N ARG A 49 28.51 24.61 -11.21
CA ARG A 49 29.17 23.55 -11.99
C ARG A 49 28.20 22.81 -12.92
N LEU A 50 26.96 22.61 -12.48
CA LEU A 50 25.90 22.01 -13.30
C LEU A 50 25.42 22.98 -14.40
N VAL A 51 25.22 24.26 -14.07
CA VAL A 51 24.78 25.29 -15.05
C VAL A 51 25.84 25.55 -16.11
N SER A 52 27.12 25.56 -15.73
CA SER A 52 28.24 25.70 -16.67
C SER A 52 28.51 24.44 -17.51
N GLY A 53 27.89 23.31 -17.17
CA GLY A 53 28.05 22.04 -17.88
C GLY A 53 29.40 21.35 -17.65
N VAL A 54 30.17 21.79 -16.64
CA VAL A 54 31.44 21.17 -16.24
C VAL A 54 31.20 19.77 -15.66
N ASP A 55 30.10 19.64 -14.91
CA ASP A 55 29.67 18.38 -14.31
C ASP A 55 28.26 17.99 -14.75
N THR A 56 28.00 16.68 -14.72
CA THR A 56 26.66 16.11 -14.70
C THR A 56 26.30 15.70 -13.28
N LEU A 57 25.03 15.37 -13.03
CA LEU A 57 24.61 14.82 -11.72
C LEU A 57 25.43 13.56 -11.36
N ASP A 58 25.72 12.70 -12.35
CA ASP A 58 26.50 11.47 -12.14
C ASP A 58 27.97 11.73 -11.77
N THR A 59 28.60 12.74 -12.38
CA THR A 59 30.01 13.07 -12.08
C THR A 59 30.12 13.76 -10.72
N LEU A 60 29.12 14.56 -10.36
CA LEU A 60 29.02 15.29 -9.12
C LEU A 60 28.63 14.41 -7.92
N LEU A 61 27.89 13.32 -8.16
CA LEU A 61 27.31 12.45 -7.14
C LEU A 61 28.26 12.12 -5.98
N PRO A 62 29.53 11.70 -6.20
CA PRO A 62 30.38 11.31 -5.09
C PRO A 62 30.67 12.45 -4.09
N GLU A 63 30.88 13.66 -4.59
CA GLU A 63 31.18 14.84 -3.78
C GLU A 63 29.89 15.34 -3.09
N ALA A 64 28.79 15.45 -3.84
CA ALA A 64 27.50 15.89 -3.31
C ALA A 64 26.97 14.95 -2.22
N TYR A 65 27.13 13.63 -2.38
CA TYR A 65 26.72 12.66 -1.36
C TYR A 65 27.61 12.73 -0.12
N ALA A 66 28.90 12.98 -0.26
CA ALA A 66 29.77 13.18 0.90
C ALA A 66 29.37 14.43 1.70
N VAL A 67 29.05 15.55 1.02
CA VAL A 67 28.54 16.78 1.64
C VAL A 67 27.20 16.53 2.33
N ALA A 68 26.23 15.92 1.66
CA ALA A 68 24.93 15.61 2.25
C ALA A 68 25.04 14.67 3.47
N ARG A 69 25.96 13.70 3.41
CA ARG A 69 26.22 12.74 4.49
C ARG A 69 26.82 13.41 5.73
N GLU A 70 27.77 14.31 5.55
CA GLU A 70 28.35 15.10 6.65
C GLU A 70 27.32 16.10 7.23
N ALA A 71 26.58 16.79 6.36
CA ALA A 71 25.52 17.71 6.79
C ALA A 71 24.44 16.99 7.60
N SER A 72 24.02 15.80 7.19
CA SER A 72 23.08 14.96 7.94
C SER A 72 23.59 14.66 9.35
N TRP A 73 24.89 14.37 9.51
CA TRP A 73 25.46 14.16 10.84
C TRP A 73 25.47 15.42 11.70
N ARG A 74 25.86 16.56 11.13
CA ARG A 74 25.91 17.84 11.88
C ARG A 74 24.54 18.37 12.28
N VAL A 75 23.54 18.20 11.41
CA VAL A 75 22.20 18.79 11.58
C VAL A 75 21.26 17.81 12.28
N LEU A 76 21.24 16.55 11.86
CA LEU A 76 20.29 15.55 12.35
C LEU A 76 20.90 14.61 13.39
N GLY A 77 22.22 14.64 13.61
CA GLY A 77 22.91 13.67 14.47
C GLY A 77 22.95 12.26 13.88
N MET A 78 22.64 12.12 12.58
CA MET A 78 22.56 10.84 11.88
C MET A 78 23.55 10.81 10.72
N TYR A 79 24.56 9.94 10.79
CA TYR A 79 25.51 9.76 9.70
C TYR A 79 25.07 8.59 8.81
N PRO A 80 24.71 8.81 7.53
CA PRO A 80 24.25 7.72 6.68
C PRO A 80 25.26 6.58 6.56
N LYS A 81 24.77 5.33 6.63
CA LYS A 81 25.56 4.10 6.56
C LYS A 81 25.96 3.75 5.13
N GLU A 82 26.93 2.86 4.93
CA GLU A 82 27.31 2.43 3.57
C GLU A 82 26.14 1.77 2.81
N VAL A 83 25.30 0.99 3.50
CA VAL A 83 24.12 0.39 2.88
C VAL A 83 23.11 1.45 2.42
N GLN A 84 23.03 2.57 3.13
CA GLN A 84 22.20 3.72 2.73
C GLN A 84 22.81 4.45 1.54
N LEU A 85 24.14 4.55 1.44
CA LEU A 85 24.80 5.05 0.22
C LEU A 85 24.48 4.17 -1.00
N ILE A 86 24.51 2.85 -0.83
CA ILE A 86 24.14 1.91 -1.90
C ILE A 86 22.69 2.17 -2.33
N GLY A 87 21.76 2.25 -1.39
CA GLY A 87 20.35 2.54 -1.67
C GLY A 87 20.16 3.87 -2.39
N ALA A 88 20.82 4.94 -1.92
CA ALA A 88 20.77 6.27 -2.52
C ALA A 88 21.24 6.29 -3.98
N ILE A 89 22.34 5.59 -4.29
CA ILE A 89 22.84 5.46 -5.65
C ILE A 89 21.82 4.74 -6.55
N VAL A 90 21.22 3.65 -6.07
CA VAL A 90 20.18 2.91 -6.81
C VAL A 90 18.98 3.82 -7.12
N LEU A 91 18.57 4.65 -6.16
CA LEU A 91 17.48 5.60 -6.35
C LEU A 91 17.86 6.67 -7.39
N HIS A 92 19.08 7.20 -7.34
CA HIS A 92 19.54 8.17 -8.33
C HIS A 92 19.60 7.59 -9.75
N GLU A 93 20.05 6.33 -9.90
CA GLU A 93 20.03 5.58 -11.17
C GLU A 93 18.62 5.31 -11.70
N GLY A 94 17.57 5.71 -10.96
CA GLY A 94 16.18 5.55 -11.38
C GLY A 94 15.69 4.12 -11.21
N ASN A 95 16.24 3.35 -10.26
CA ASN A 95 15.86 1.95 -10.01
C ASN A 95 15.16 1.79 -8.67
N ILE A 96 14.76 0.55 -8.34
CA ILE A 96 14.10 0.24 -7.06
C ILE A 96 15.14 -0.30 -6.07
N ALA A 97 15.30 0.42 -4.95
CA ALA A 97 16.12 -0.02 -3.83
C ALA A 97 15.28 -0.89 -2.88
N GLU A 98 15.54 -2.20 -2.85
CA GLU A 98 14.98 -3.06 -1.81
C GLU A 98 15.84 -2.97 -0.55
N MET A 99 15.33 -2.24 0.45
CA MET A 99 15.96 -2.01 1.75
C MET A 99 15.02 -2.49 2.85
N GLN A 100 15.52 -3.37 3.73
CA GLN A 100 14.73 -3.94 4.81
C GLN A 100 14.19 -2.84 5.74
N THR A 101 13.07 -3.13 6.41
CA THR A 101 12.47 -2.17 7.34
C THR A 101 13.44 -1.89 8.50
N GLY A 102 13.60 -0.61 8.85
CA GLY A 102 14.57 -0.19 9.86
C GLY A 102 15.98 0.12 9.31
N GLU A 103 16.26 -0.08 8.01
CA GLU A 103 17.55 0.32 7.40
C GLU A 103 17.67 1.84 7.14
N GLY A 104 16.64 2.64 7.50
CA GLY A 104 16.63 4.09 7.34
C GLY A 104 16.38 4.55 5.90
N LYS A 105 15.27 4.11 5.32
CA LYS A 105 14.79 4.50 3.97
C LYS A 105 14.61 6.02 3.83
N THR A 106 13.96 6.66 4.81
CA THR A 106 13.75 8.11 4.84
C THR A 106 15.08 8.87 4.78
N LEU A 107 16.05 8.51 5.63
CA LEU A 107 17.39 9.12 5.60
C LEU A 107 18.12 8.85 4.27
N THR A 108 17.95 7.66 3.70
CA THR A 108 18.56 7.28 2.42
C THR A 108 18.09 8.16 1.27
N ALA A 109 16.80 8.52 1.25
CA ALA A 109 16.21 9.37 0.20
C ALA A 109 16.77 10.81 0.20
N THR A 110 17.33 11.28 1.31
CA THR A 110 17.85 12.66 1.41
C THR A 110 18.95 12.96 0.39
N MET A 111 19.86 12.02 0.15
CA MET A 111 20.99 12.19 -0.76
C MET A 111 20.59 12.29 -2.24
N PRO A 112 19.78 11.38 -2.82
CA PRO A 112 19.31 11.52 -4.19
C PRO A 112 18.36 12.71 -4.37
N LEU A 113 17.55 13.08 -3.36
CA LEU A 113 16.74 14.30 -3.41
C LEU A 113 17.62 15.54 -3.47
N TYR A 114 18.61 15.66 -2.57
CA TYR A 114 19.58 16.76 -2.57
C TYR A 114 20.28 16.88 -3.93
N LEU A 115 20.89 15.81 -4.42
CA LEU A 115 21.63 15.83 -5.69
C LEU A 115 20.75 16.25 -6.87
N ASN A 116 19.56 15.65 -7.03
CA ASN A 116 18.68 15.97 -8.15
C ASN A 116 18.07 17.38 -8.02
N ALA A 117 17.86 17.87 -6.80
CA ALA A 117 17.36 19.22 -6.54
C ALA A 117 18.35 20.31 -6.97
N LEU A 118 19.65 20.02 -7.03
CA LEU A 118 20.67 20.94 -7.55
C LEU A 118 20.42 21.34 -9.02
N SER A 119 19.62 20.58 -9.77
CA SER A 119 19.26 20.97 -11.14
C SER A 119 18.21 22.09 -11.21
N GLY A 120 17.57 22.45 -10.09
CA GLY A 120 16.52 23.49 -10.02
C GLY A 120 15.22 23.13 -10.76
N LYS A 121 14.95 21.84 -11.02
CA LYS A 121 13.77 21.37 -11.78
C LYS A 121 12.68 20.74 -10.91
N GLY A 122 12.81 20.86 -9.59
CA GLY A 122 11.92 20.22 -8.62
C GLY A 122 12.17 18.71 -8.46
N THR A 123 12.05 18.23 -7.24
CA THR A 123 12.14 16.81 -6.88
C THR A 123 11.02 16.43 -5.92
N TYR A 124 10.60 15.17 -5.93
CA TYR A 124 9.41 14.74 -5.22
C TYR A 124 9.69 13.49 -4.38
N LEU A 125 9.36 13.52 -3.09
CA LEU A 125 9.20 12.31 -2.29
C LEU A 125 7.71 12.00 -2.16
N ILE A 126 7.30 10.84 -2.67
CA ILE A 126 5.90 10.41 -2.71
C ILE A 126 5.72 9.27 -1.71
N THR A 127 4.95 9.52 -0.65
CA THR A 127 4.64 8.51 0.39
C THR A 127 3.20 7.97 0.24
N THR A 128 2.84 7.03 1.12
CA THR A 128 1.53 6.36 1.07
C THR A 128 0.40 7.09 1.80
N ASN A 129 0.70 8.12 2.62
CA ASN A 129 -0.30 8.88 3.38
C ASN A 129 0.25 10.22 3.90
N ASP A 130 -0.67 11.12 4.24
CA ASP A 130 -0.37 12.51 4.61
C ASP A 130 0.48 12.59 5.90
N TYR A 131 0.25 11.70 6.87
CA TYR A 131 1.05 11.64 8.11
C TYR A 131 2.53 11.32 7.82
N LEU A 132 2.82 10.30 7.00
CA LEU A 132 4.20 9.93 6.65
C LEU A 132 4.88 11.04 5.84
N ALA A 133 4.16 11.65 4.89
CA ALA A 133 4.69 12.79 4.14
C ALA A 133 5.08 13.95 5.08
N LYS A 134 4.19 14.30 6.02
CA LYS A 134 4.42 15.37 7.01
C LYS A 134 5.57 15.05 7.94
N ARG A 135 5.59 13.86 8.55
CA ARG A 135 6.66 13.42 9.45
C ARG A 135 8.02 13.48 8.76
N ASP A 136 8.13 12.86 7.59
CA ASP A 136 9.42 12.78 6.88
C ASP A 136 9.87 14.15 6.40
N PHE A 137 8.94 15.03 6.02
CA PHE A 137 9.23 16.43 5.73
C PHE A 137 9.77 17.16 6.96
N GLU A 138 9.05 17.13 8.09
CA GLU A 138 9.45 17.84 9.32
C GLU A 138 10.81 17.35 9.86
N GLU A 139 11.09 16.05 9.73
CA GLU A 139 12.36 15.46 10.17
C GLU A 139 13.53 15.83 9.25
N MET A 140 13.31 15.90 7.93
CA MET A 140 14.40 16.12 6.95
C MET A 140 14.54 17.58 6.47
N GLN A 141 13.52 18.43 6.65
CA GLN A 141 13.54 19.85 6.29
C GLN A 141 14.77 20.60 6.84
N PRO A 142 15.16 20.44 8.13
CA PRO A 142 16.31 21.14 8.68
C PRO A 142 17.61 20.87 7.90
N LEU A 143 17.78 19.66 7.37
CA LEU A 143 18.95 19.29 6.56
C LEU A 143 18.97 20.05 5.24
N TYR A 144 17.84 20.09 4.52
CA TYR A 144 17.76 20.76 3.22
C TYR A 144 17.93 22.26 3.34
N GLU A 145 17.26 22.89 4.31
CA GLU A 145 17.37 24.32 4.57
C GLU A 145 18.78 24.71 5.00
N TRP A 146 19.41 23.89 5.85
CA TRP A 146 20.80 24.12 6.24
C TRP A 146 21.74 24.05 5.03
N LEU A 147 21.51 23.12 4.09
CA LEU A 147 22.25 23.02 2.83
C LEU A 147 21.88 24.10 1.80
N GLY A 148 20.94 25.01 2.09
CA GLY A 148 20.53 26.09 1.20
C GLY A 148 19.53 25.70 0.11
N LEU A 149 18.78 24.62 0.31
CA LEU A 149 17.65 24.24 -0.53
C LEU A 149 16.32 24.52 0.17
N THR A 150 15.26 24.66 -0.62
CA THR A 150 13.89 24.84 -0.14
C THR A 150 13.14 23.50 -0.17
N ALA A 151 12.36 23.21 0.87
CA ALA A 151 11.52 22.03 0.94
C ALA A 151 10.08 22.42 1.33
N SER A 152 9.07 21.74 0.79
CA SER A 152 7.67 21.98 1.12
C SER A 152 6.86 20.68 1.24
N LEU A 153 5.72 20.77 1.94
CA LEU A 153 4.64 19.80 1.82
C LEU A 153 3.74 20.17 0.64
N GLY A 154 3.47 19.19 -0.22
CA GLY A 154 2.58 19.32 -1.38
C GLY A 154 1.11 19.61 -1.03
N PHE A 155 0.78 19.63 0.26
CA PHE A 155 -0.56 19.88 0.78
C PHE A 155 -0.51 20.64 2.11
N VAL A 156 -1.65 21.21 2.50
CA VAL A 156 -1.85 21.83 3.81
C VAL A 156 -2.60 20.82 4.67
N ASP A 157 -2.07 20.54 5.86
CA ASP A 157 -2.61 19.56 6.80
C ASP A 157 -3.80 20.12 7.60
N ILE A 158 -4.79 20.61 6.86
CA ILE A 158 -6.06 21.12 7.36
C ILE A 158 -7.16 20.51 6.48
N VAL A 159 -8.13 19.86 7.11
CA VAL A 159 -9.27 19.25 6.41
C VAL A 159 -10.07 20.34 5.70
N ASP A 160 -10.46 20.10 4.45
CA ASP A 160 -11.22 21.01 3.60
C ASP A 160 -10.58 22.41 3.43
N TYR A 161 -9.25 22.48 3.46
CA TYR A 161 -8.53 23.73 3.21
C TYR A 161 -8.71 24.21 1.76
N GLU A 162 -9.24 25.43 1.61
CA GLU A 162 -9.33 26.12 0.34
C GLU A 162 -8.05 26.89 0.05
N TYR A 163 -7.33 26.48 -0.99
CA TYR A 163 -6.10 27.14 -1.42
C TYR A 163 -6.37 28.53 -1.99
N GLN A 164 -5.58 29.49 -1.56
CA GLN A 164 -5.57 30.83 -2.13
C GLN A 164 -4.97 30.80 -3.55
N LYS A 165 -5.34 31.78 -4.37
CA LYS A 165 -4.83 31.91 -5.75
C LYS A 165 -3.29 32.01 -5.72
N GLY A 166 -2.63 31.08 -6.39
CA GLY A 166 -1.17 31.01 -6.49
C GLY A 166 -0.47 30.24 -5.36
N GLU A 167 -1.17 29.88 -4.29
CA GLU A 167 -0.57 29.17 -3.15
C GLU A 167 0.00 27.80 -3.55
N LYS A 168 -0.76 27.01 -4.33
CA LYS A 168 -0.28 25.74 -4.89
C LYS A 168 0.95 25.91 -5.77
N ARG A 169 1.01 26.99 -6.56
CA ARG A 169 2.17 27.26 -7.42
C ARG A 169 3.42 27.49 -6.56
N ASN A 170 3.31 28.31 -5.51
CA ASN A 170 4.42 28.57 -4.58
C ASN A 170 4.91 27.28 -3.90
N ILE A 171 3.99 26.37 -3.53
CA ILE A 171 4.36 25.06 -2.95
C ILE A 171 5.25 24.27 -3.93
N TYR A 172 4.83 24.18 -5.20
CA TYR A 172 5.53 23.40 -6.22
C TYR A 172 6.77 24.09 -6.80
N GLU A 173 7.04 25.36 -6.47
CA GLU A 173 8.27 26.07 -6.83
C GLU A 173 9.47 25.72 -5.91
N HIS A 174 9.24 25.00 -4.81
CA HIS A 174 10.32 24.55 -3.91
C HIS A 174 11.20 23.47 -4.58
N ASP A 175 12.46 23.38 -4.16
CA ASP A 175 13.42 22.42 -4.74
C ASP A 175 13.01 20.95 -4.47
N ILE A 176 12.41 20.70 -3.30
CA ILE A 176 12.01 19.37 -2.81
C ILE A 176 10.58 19.41 -2.28
N ILE A 177 9.70 18.55 -2.82
CA ILE A 177 8.29 18.46 -2.42
C ILE A 177 8.01 17.10 -1.81
N TYR A 178 7.52 17.08 -0.57
CA TYR A 178 7.00 15.90 0.10
C TYR A 178 5.49 15.82 -0.12
N THR A 179 4.99 14.73 -0.68
CA THR A 179 3.56 14.59 -1.01
C THR A 179 3.12 13.13 -0.95
N THR A 180 1.84 12.88 -1.23
CA THR A 180 1.30 11.53 -1.39
C THR A 180 0.92 11.28 -2.82
N ASN A 181 0.86 10.00 -3.20
CA ASN A 181 0.38 9.58 -4.51
C ASN A 181 -1.02 10.15 -4.82
N GLY A 182 -1.92 10.13 -3.84
CA GLY A 182 -3.26 10.69 -3.95
C GLY A 182 -3.24 12.20 -4.18
N ARG A 183 -2.56 12.97 -3.32
CA ARG A 183 -2.50 14.45 -3.41
C ARG A 183 -1.91 14.90 -4.75
N LEU A 184 -0.78 14.32 -5.15
CA LEU A 184 -0.14 14.63 -6.43
C LEU A 184 -1.04 14.28 -7.62
N GLY A 185 -1.70 13.12 -7.57
CA GLY A 185 -2.59 12.69 -8.64
C GLY A 185 -3.83 13.58 -8.79
N PHE A 186 -4.44 14.02 -7.69
CA PHE A 186 -5.54 14.99 -7.72
C PHE A 186 -5.07 16.37 -8.19
N ASP A 187 -3.92 16.84 -7.72
CA ASP A 187 -3.33 18.11 -8.19
C ASP A 187 -3.10 18.08 -9.70
N TYR A 188 -2.58 16.97 -10.25
CA TYR A 188 -2.46 16.78 -11.70
C TYR A 188 -3.81 16.83 -12.42
N LEU A 189 -4.84 16.17 -11.89
CA LEU A 189 -6.17 16.18 -12.51
C LEU A 189 -6.80 17.57 -12.48
N ILE A 190 -6.69 18.30 -11.36
CA ILE A 190 -7.20 19.67 -11.20
C ILE A 190 -6.46 20.62 -12.16
N ASP A 191 -5.13 20.51 -12.24
CA ASP A 191 -4.30 21.32 -13.14
C ASP A 191 -4.70 21.17 -14.62
N ASN A 192 -5.10 19.96 -15.02
CA ASN A 192 -5.57 19.68 -16.38
C ASN A 192 -7.05 20.04 -16.64
N LEU A 193 -7.79 20.40 -15.60
CA LEU A 193 -9.15 20.95 -15.70
C LEU A 193 -9.15 22.49 -15.67
N ALA A 194 -8.00 23.14 -15.50
CA ALA A 194 -7.91 24.60 -15.51
C ALA A 194 -8.30 25.20 -16.88
N ASP A 195 -9.15 26.22 -16.86
CA ASP A 195 -9.67 26.89 -18.07
C ASP A 195 -8.59 27.68 -18.83
N SER A 196 -7.47 28.03 -18.19
CA SER A 196 -6.39 28.82 -18.77
C SER A 196 -5.01 28.34 -18.33
N ALA A 197 -3.98 28.67 -19.13
CA ALA A 197 -2.59 28.36 -18.79
C ALA A 197 -2.15 29.04 -17.48
N GLU A 198 -2.69 30.22 -17.16
CA GLU A 198 -2.43 30.93 -15.91
C GLU A 198 -3.03 30.23 -14.69
N GLY A 199 -4.07 29.42 -14.89
CA GLY A 199 -4.69 28.59 -13.84
C GLY A 199 -3.89 27.33 -13.51
N LYS A 200 -2.92 26.96 -14.35
CA LYS A 200 -2.03 25.82 -14.10
C LYS A 200 -0.98 26.16 -13.05
N PHE A 201 -0.78 25.29 -12.09
CA PHE A 201 0.17 25.43 -10.99
C PHE A 201 1.21 24.32 -10.94
N LEU A 202 0.99 23.19 -11.60
CA LEU A 202 1.91 22.06 -11.56
C LEU A 202 3.04 22.22 -12.59
N PRO A 203 4.33 22.25 -12.17
CA PRO A 203 5.45 22.28 -13.09
C PRO A 203 5.66 20.92 -13.75
N GLN A 204 6.62 20.85 -14.68
CA GLN A 204 7.02 19.57 -15.25
C GLN A 204 7.56 18.64 -14.15
N LEU A 205 6.98 17.44 -14.04
CA LEU A 205 7.43 16.44 -13.07
C LEU A 205 8.80 15.90 -13.50
N ASN A 206 9.86 16.30 -12.80
CA ASN A 206 11.24 15.98 -13.18
C ASN A 206 11.74 14.68 -12.55
N TYR A 207 11.99 14.67 -11.23
CA TYR A 207 12.50 13.49 -10.52
C TYR A 207 11.65 13.13 -9.30
N GLY A 208 11.21 11.87 -9.22
CA GLY A 208 10.39 11.37 -8.11
C GLY A 208 10.99 10.15 -7.42
N ILE A 209 10.92 10.09 -6.11
CA ILE A 209 11.18 8.90 -5.31
C ILE A 209 9.86 8.45 -4.69
N ILE A 210 9.47 7.21 -4.96
CA ILE A 210 8.26 6.61 -4.40
C ILE A 210 8.65 5.75 -3.19
N ASP A 211 8.26 6.18 -1.99
CA ASP A 211 8.37 5.35 -0.80
C ASP A 211 7.29 4.27 -0.77
N GLU A 212 7.63 3.08 -0.26
CA GLU A 212 6.79 1.89 -0.28
C GLU A 212 6.21 1.63 -1.70
N VAL A 213 7.11 1.68 -2.70
CA VAL A 213 6.76 1.67 -4.13
C VAL A 213 5.89 0.48 -4.54
N ASP A 214 6.06 -0.66 -3.90
CA ASP A 214 5.22 -1.84 -4.14
C ASP A 214 3.77 -1.61 -3.75
N SER A 215 3.51 -0.91 -2.66
CA SER A 215 2.11 -0.62 -2.29
C SER A 215 1.48 0.52 -3.07
N ILE A 216 2.27 1.43 -3.62
CA ILE A 216 1.72 2.47 -4.48
C ILE A 216 1.48 1.94 -5.90
N ILE A 217 2.48 1.27 -6.49
CA ILE A 217 2.46 0.84 -7.90
C ILE A 217 1.76 -0.51 -8.09
N LEU A 218 1.87 -1.43 -7.13
CA LEU A 218 1.29 -2.76 -7.27
C LEU A 218 -0.05 -2.83 -6.53
N ASP A 219 -0.11 -2.40 -5.27
CA ASP A 219 -1.32 -2.61 -4.48
C ASP A 219 -2.39 -1.53 -4.79
N ALA A 220 -2.05 -0.24 -4.62
CA ALA A 220 -3.01 0.86 -4.82
C ALA A 220 -3.36 1.14 -6.29
N ALA A 221 -2.51 0.74 -7.24
CA ALA A 221 -2.70 1.05 -8.66
C ALA A 221 -3.76 0.21 -9.38
N GLN A 222 -4.60 -0.51 -8.63
CA GLN A 222 -5.77 -1.21 -9.17
C GLN A 222 -6.93 -0.27 -9.47
N THR A 223 -7.06 0.81 -8.71
CA THR A 223 -8.17 1.76 -8.82
C THR A 223 -7.66 3.09 -9.39
N PRO A 224 -8.24 3.61 -10.48
CA PRO A 224 -7.87 4.91 -11.00
C PRO A 224 -8.32 6.03 -10.05
N LEU A 225 -7.58 7.14 -10.04
CA LEU A 225 -8.04 8.41 -9.48
C LEU A 225 -9.07 9.04 -10.39
N VAL A 226 -10.11 9.65 -9.81
CA VAL A 226 -11.27 10.16 -10.53
C VAL A 226 -11.72 11.48 -9.91
N ILE A 227 -11.91 12.50 -10.74
CA ILE A 227 -12.64 13.72 -10.36
C ILE A 227 -14.08 13.60 -10.84
N SER A 228 -15.01 13.75 -9.91
CA SER A 228 -16.44 13.77 -10.16
C SER A 228 -16.94 15.16 -10.55
N GLY A 229 -17.87 15.21 -11.50
CA GLY A 229 -18.48 16.42 -12.03
C GLY A 229 -19.95 16.57 -11.69
N ALA A 230 -20.73 17.12 -12.64
CA ALA A 230 -22.14 17.40 -12.44
C ALA A 230 -22.94 16.11 -12.11
N PRO A 231 -23.99 16.23 -11.27
CA PRO A 231 -24.90 15.13 -10.96
C PRO A 231 -25.55 14.57 -12.22
N ARG A 232 -25.65 13.24 -12.30
CA ARG A 232 -26.46 12.52 -13.30
C ARG A 232 -27.86 12.30 -12.76
N LEU A 233 -28.81 12.12 -13.68
CA LEU A 233 -30.18 11.72 -13.32
C LEU A 233 -30.13 10.36 -12.60
N GLN A 234 -30.48 10.35 -11.33
CA GLN A 234 -30.41 9.17 -10.48
C GLN A 234 -31.66 8.30 -10.64
N SER A 235 -31.49 6.99 -10.56
CA SER A 235 -32.62 6.06 -10.59
C SER A 235 -33.28 6.00 -9.22
N ASN A 236 -34.59 6.22 -9.16
CA ASN A 236 -35.38 6.07 -7.93
C ASN A 236 -35.67 4.59 -7.60
N LEU A 237 -35.11 3.65 -8.37
CA LEU A 237 -35.43 2.22 -8.28
C LEU A 237 -34.61 1.47 -7.23
N PHE A 238 -33.53 2.04 -6.68
CA PHE A 238 -32.60 1.30 -5.83
C PHE A 238 -33.28 0.63 -4.62
N HIS A 239 -34.13 1.34 -3.88
CA HIS A 239 -34.83 0.77 -2.73
C HIS A 239 -35.86 -0.29 -3.14
N ILE A 240 -36.67 -0.02 -4.17
CA ILE A 240 -37.71 -0.95 -4.65
C ILE A 240 -37.07 -2.25 -5.16
N VAL A 241 -35.96 -2.12 -5.89
CA VAL A 241 -35.22 -3.27 -6.43
C VAL A 241 -34.51 -4.04 -5.33
N LYS A 242 -33.99 -3.36 -4.30
CA LYS A 242 -33.42 -4.01 -3.12
C LYS A 242 -34.46 -4.90 -2.45
N GLU A 243 -35.69 -4.39 -2.22
CA GLU A 243 -36.79 -5.19 -1.65
C GLU A 243 -37.11 -6.42 -2.50
N PHE A 244 -37.14 -6.28 -3.83
CA PHE A 244 -37.31 -7.42 -4.72
C PHE A 244 -36.18 -8.45 -4.58
N VAL A 245 -34.92 -8.00 -4.58
CA VAL A 245 -33.74 -8.89 -4.50
C VAL A 245 -33.71 -9.67 -3.18
N ASP A 246 -34.20 -9.10 -2.08
CA ASP A 246 -34.33 -9.79 -0.79
C ASP A 246 -35.31 -10.98 -0.84
N THR A 247 -36.20 -11.05 -1.84
CA THR A 247 -37.12 -12.19 -2.04
C THR A 247 -36.53 -13.32 -2.87
N LEU A 248 -35.38 -13.10 -3.53
CA LEU A 248 -34.78 -14.07 -4.43
C LEU A 248 -33.98 -15.14 -3.68
N ILE A 249 -33.81 -16.30 -4.32
CA ILE A 249 -33.20 -17.50 -3.75
C ILE A 249 -32.09 -17.95 -4.70
N GLU A 250 -30.90 -18.19 -4.15
CA GLU A 250 -29.75 -18.69 -4.90
C GLU A 250 -30.05 -20.08 -5.51
N ASP A 251 -29.50 -20.36 -6.69
CA ASP A 251 -29.70 -21.57 -7.51
C ASP A 251 -31.13 -21.82 -8.03
N VAL A 252 -32.10 -21.01 -7.61
CA VAL A 252 -33.48 -20.99 -8.12
C VAL A 252 -33.68 -19.78 -9.03
N HIS A 253 -33.50 -18.59 -8.48
CA HIS A 253 -33.78 -17.32 -9.17
C HIS A 253 -32.52 -16.71 -9.80
N PHE A 254 -31.36 -16.94 -9.21
CA PHE A 254 -30.08 -16.42 -9.70
C PHE A 254 -28.95 -17.39 -9.41
N LYS A 255 -27.82 -17.21 -10.10
CA LYS A 255 -26.60 -17.97 -9.84
C LYS A 255 -25.40 -17.04 -9.75
N MET A 256 -24.43 -17.39 -8.92
CA MET A 256 -23.19 -16.64 -8.78
C MET A 256 -21.95 -17.52 -8.84
N LYS A 257 -20.83 -16.89 -9.22
CA LYS A 257 -19.48 -17.42 -9.09
C LYS A 257 -18.64 -16.45 -8.29
N LYS A 258 -18.59 -16.64 -6.98
CA LYS A 258 -17.86 -15.75 -6.04
C LYS A 258 -16.39 -15.57 -6.42
N THR A 259 -15.73 -16.63 -6.90
CA THR A 259 -14.31 -16.59 -7.35
C THR A 259 -14.08 -15.66 -8.55
N LYS A 260 -15.08 -15.49 -9.40
CA LYS A 260 -15.04 -14.59 -10.58
C LYS A 260 -15.79 -13.27 -10.37
N LYS A 261 -16.47 -13.09 -9.24
CA LYS A 261 -17.40 -11.97 -8.96
C LYS A 261 -18.46 -11.79 -10.05
N GLU A 262 -18.98 -12.91 -10.57
CA GLU A 262 -20.04 -12.93 -11.58
C GLU A 262 -21.36 -13.34 -10.92
N ILE A 263 -22.46 -12.66 -11.28
CA ILE A 263 -23.82 -12.98 -10.84
C ILE A 263 -24.79 -12.71 -11.98
N TRP A 264 -25.75 -13.60 -12.19
CA TRP A 264 -26.76 -13.48 -13.24
C TRP A 264 -28.09 -14.13 -12.82
N LEU A 265 -29.20 -13.62 -13.37
CA LEU A 265 -30.52 -14.20 -13.17
C LEU A 265 -30.67 -15.51 -13.95
N LEU A 266 -31.42 -16.44 -13.39
CA LEU A 266 -31.94 -17.62 -14.07
C LEU A 266 -33.35 -17.32 -14.61
N ASN A 267 -33.89 -18.20 -15.47
CA ASN A 267 -35.21 -18.00 -16.08
C ASN A 267 -36.31 -17.70 -15.05
N GLN A 268 -36.32 -18.42 -13.92
CA GLN A 268 -37.30 -18.19 -12.85
C GLN A 268 -37.13 -16.81 -12.18
N GLY A 269 -35.90 -16.31 -12.06
CA GLY A 269 -35.66 -14.95 -11.55
C GLY A 269 -36.10 -13.86 -12.54
N ILE A 270 -35.98 -14.12 -13.84
CA ILE A 270 -36.49 -13.23 -14.89
C ILE A 270 -38.02 -13.18 -14.84
N GLU A 271 -38.69 -14.33 -14.75
CA GLU A 271 -40.15 -14.43 -14.60
C GLU A 271 -40.64 -13.73 -13.31
N ALA A 272 -39.94 -13.94 -12.19
CA ALA A 272 -40.24 -13.26 -10.93
C ALA A 272 -40.12 -11.74 -11.05
N ALA A 273 -39.08 -11.25 -11.72
CA ALA A 273 -38.90 -9.81 -11.96
C ALA A 273 -40.00 -9.23 -12.86
N GLN A 274 -40.35 -9.93 -13.94
CA GLN A 274 -41.44 -9.53 -14.84
C GLN A 274 -42.78 -9.42 -14.09
N SER A 275 -43.07 -10.39 -13.22
CA SER A 275 -44.29 -10.36 -12.40
C SER A 275 -44.26 -9.26 -11.35
N TYR A 276 -43.13 -9.05 -10.66
CA TYR A 276 -43.03 -8.08 -9.56
C TYR A 276 -43.14 -6.63 -10.07
N PHE A 277 -42.46 -6.32 -11.17
CA PHE A 277 -42.43 -4.98 -11.75
C PHE A 277 -43.49 -4.74 -12.84
N ASN A 278 -44.31 -5.75 -13.13
CA ASN A 278 -45.34 -5.73 -14.16
C ASN A 278 -44.80 -5.32 -15.54
N VAL A 279 -43.78 -6.04 -16.00
CA VAL A 279 -43.10 -5.83 -17.30
C VAL A 279 -43.23 -7.09 -18.15
N GLU A 280 -43.61 -6.95 -19.41
CA GLU A 280 -43.78 -8.11 -20.33
C GLU A 280 -42.45 -8.79 -20.68
N ASP A 281 -41.42 -7.99 -21.00
CA ASP A 281 -40.07 -8.47 -21.30
C ASP A 281 -39.04 -7.62 -20.56
N LEU A 282 -38.32 -8.29 -19.65
CA LEU A 282 -37.29 -7.68 -18.83
C LEU A 282 -36.14 -7.12 -19.68
N TYR A 283 -35.82 -7.72 -20.84
CA TYR A 283 -34.70 -7.31 -21.68
C TYR A 283 -35.08 -6.35 -22.81
N SER A 284 -36.30 -5.82 -22.78
CA SER A 284 -36.73 -4.76 -23.69
C SER A 284 -35.99 -3.44 -23.46
N GLU A 285 -35.89 -2.59 -24.49
CA GLU A 285 -35.23 -1.26 -24.37
C GLU A 285 -35.82 -0.41 -23.22
N LYS A 286 -37.13 -0.52 -22.98
CA LYS A 286 -37.83 0.22 -21.93
C LYS A 286 -37.45 -0.25 -20.51
N ALA A 287 -37.07 -1.51 -20.35
CA ALA A 287 -36.73 -2.12 -19.07
C ALA A 287 -35.22 -2.18 -18.79
N MET A 288 -34.37 -1.67 -19.69
CA MET A 288 -32.91 -1.72 -19.57
C MET A 288 -32.39 -1.13 -18.25
N VAL A 289 -32.99 -0.02 -17.78
CA VAL A 289 -32.65 0.61 -16.50
C VAL A 289 -33.03 -0.30 -15.32
N LEU A 290 -34.18 -0.98 -15.39
CA LEU A 290 -34.62 -1.92 -14.37
C LEU A 290 -33.68 -3.13 -14.27
N VAL A 291 -33.34 -3.76 -15.40
CA VAL A 291 -32.40 -4.91 -15.42
C VAL A 291 -31.06 -4.52 -14.82
N ARG A 292 -30.55 -3.35 -15.21
CA ARG A 292 -29.29 -2.82 -14.68
C ARG A 292 -29.38 -2.68 -13.16
N ASN A 293 -30.43 -2.08 -12.62
CA ASN A 293 -30.60 -1.94 -11.18
C ASN A 293 -30.74 -3.28 -10.47
N ILE A 294 -31.48 -4.26 -11.03
CA ILE A 294 -31.58 -5.62 -10.47
C ILE A 294 -30.20 -6.27 -10.39
N ASN A 295 -29.40 -6.15 -11.46
CA ASN A 295 -28.04 -6.67 -11.44
C ASN A 295 -27.16 -5.96 -10.41
N LEU A 296 -27.25 -4.63 -10.28
CA LEU A 296 -26.50 -3.87 -9.28
C LEU A 296 -26.88 -4.26 -7.85
N ALA A 297 -28.18 -4.41 -7.56
CA ALA A 297 -28.67 -4.82 -6.25
C ALA A 297 -28.25 -6.26 -5.91
N LEU A 298 -28.33 -7.20 -6.86
CA LEU A 298 -27.80 -8.56 -6.70
C LEU A 298 -26.30 -8.55 -6.38
N ARG A 299 -25.52 -7.75 -7.11
CA ARG A 299 -24.09 -7.62 -6.85
C ARG A 299 -23.81 -7.02 -5.48
N ALA A 300 -24.49 -5.94 -5.11
CA ALA A 300 -24.34 -5.30 -3.79
C ALA A 300 -24.69 -6.27 -2.65
N GLN A 301 -25.75 -7.05 -2.80
CA GLN A 301 -26.23 -8.00 -1.79
C GLN A 301 -25.27 -9.18 -1.60
N TYR A 302 -24.84 -9.82 -2.70
CA TYR A 302 -24.19 -11.12 -2.64
C TYR A 302 -22.67 -11.12 -2.93
N LEU A 303 -22.13 -10.04 -3.48
CA LEU A 303 -20.69 -9.94 -3.83
C LEU A 303 -19.92 -8.90 -3.01
N PHE A 304 -20.61 -8.06 -2.24
CA PHE A 304 -20.03 -7.04 -1.37
C PHE A 304 -20.49 -7.28 0.06
N GLU A 305 -19.53 -7.37 0.98
CA GLU A 305 -19.78 -7.68 2.39
C GLU A 305 -19.40 -6.50 3.28
N SER A 306 -20.28 -6.16 4.23
CA SER A 306 -19.98 -5.18 5.28
C SER A 306 -18.80 -5.67 6.12
N ASN A 307 -17.95 -4.74 6.57
CA ASN A 307 -16.69 -4.96 7.30
C ASN A 307 -15.58 -5.69 6.50
N VAL A 308 -15.81 -6.01 5.23
CA VAL A 308 -14.83 -6.64 4.32
C VAL A 308 -14.57 -5.77 3.10
N ASP A 309 -15.65 -5.28 2.47
CA ASP A 309 -15.61 -4.43 1.29
C ASP A 309 -15.87 -2.95 1.59
N TYR A 310 -16.64 -2.69 2.64
CA TYR A 310 -17.02 -1.35 3.07
C TYR A 310 -17.41 -1.36 4.54
N PHE A 311 -17.40 -0.20 5.18
CA PHE A 311 -18.03 0.05 6.49
C PHE A 311 -19.14 1.07 6.34
N VAL A 312 -20.15 0.96 7.19
CA VAL A 312 -21.11 2.03 7.44
C VAL A 312 -20.52 2.90 8.55
N TYR A 313 -20.21 4.16 8.25
CA TYR A 313 -19.63 5.09 9.22
C TYR A 313 -20.31 6.46 9.11
N ASN A 314 -20.83 6.97 10.23
CA ASN A 314 -21.56 8.25 10.30
C ASN A 314 -22.69 8.40 9.26
N GLY A 315 -23.35 7.30 8.89
CA GLY A 315 -24.42 7.32 7.88
C GLY A 315 -23.92 7.36 6.43
N ASP A 316 -22.62 7.11 6.19
CA ASP A 316 -22.04 6.99 4.85
C ASP A 316 -21.40 5.60 4.63
N ILE A 317 -21.34 5.17 3.36
CA ILE A 317 -20.58 3.99 2.94
C ILE A 317 -19.13 4.38 2.67
N VAL A 318 -18.21 3.85 3.48
CA VAL A 318 -16.76 4.02 3.29
C VAL A 318 -16.17 2.73 2.78
N LEU A 319 -15.62 2.75 1.55
CA LEU A 319 -15.02 1.55 0.95
C LEU A 319 -13.75 1.13 1.68
N ILE A 320 -13.48 -0.17 1.68
CA ILE A 320 -12.25 -0.75 2.20
C ILE A 320 -11.44 -1.25 0.99
N ASP A 321 -10.20 -0.83 0.89
CA ASP A 321 -9.24 -1.51 0.01
C ASP A 321 -8.99 -2.92 0.57
N ARG A 322 -9.37 -3.98 -0.15
CA ARG A 322 -9.22 -5.37 0.34
C ARG A 322 -7.79 -5.80 0.61
N ILE A 323 -6.81 -5.19 -0.09
CA ILE A 323 -5.40 -5.59 0.00
C ILE A 323 -4.78 -4.95 1.23
N THR A 324 -4.98 -3.65 1.35
CA THR A 324 -4.43 -2.95 2.49
C THR A 324 -5.33 -3.21 3.68
N GLY A 325 -6.63 -2.98 3.59
CA GLY A 325 -7.61 -2.92 4.68
C GLY A 325 -8.00 -1.47 5.00
N ARG A 326 -7.49 -0.50 4.20
CA ARG A 326 -7.65 0.93 4.46
C ARG A 326 -9.04 1.39 4.07
N MET A 327 -9.59 2.27 4.89
CA MET A 327 -10.74 3.07 4.50
C MET A 327 -10.34 4.02 3.36
N LEU A 328 -11.19 4.11 2.35
CA LEU A 328 -11.05 4.99 1.19
C LEU A 328 -12.12 6.09 1.27
N PRO A 329 -12.01 7.05 2.21
CA PRO A 329 -13.00 8.11 2.35
C PRO A 329 -13.11 8.94 1.06
N GLY A 330 -14.33 9.35 0.72
CA GLY A 330 -14.62 10.08 -0.51
C GLY A 330 -14.58 9.25 -1.80
N THR A 331 -14.17 7.98 -1.74
CA THR A 331 -14.14 7.10 -2.91
C THR A 331 -15.49 6.39 -3.07
N LYS A 332 -16.12 6.53 -4.24
CA LYS A 332 -17.38 5.85 -4.57
C LYS A 332 -17.20 4.83 -5.69
N LEU A 333 -17.92 3.70 -5.59
CA LEU A 333 -17.99 2.72 -6.68
C LEU A 333 -18.78 3.29 -7.86
N GLN A 334 -18.32 3.01 -9.07
CA GLN A 334 -18.94 3.56 -10.28
C GLN A 334 -20.22 2.82 -10.71
N ALA A 335 -20.89 3.40 -11.70
CA ALA A 335 -22.00 2.81 -12.44
C ALA A 335 -23.23 2.43 -11.58
N GLY A 336 -23.47 3.14 -10.47
CA GLY A 336 -24.62 2.93 -9.61
C GLY A 336 -24.41 1.85 -8.53
N LEU A 337 -23.23 1.21 -8.48
CA LEU A 337 -22.98 0.13 -7.53
C LEU A 337 -22.85 0.64 -6.09
N HIS A 338 -22.29 1.83 -5.90
CA HIS A 338 -22.21 2.44 -4.57
C HIS A 338 -23.61 2.74 -4.03
N GLN A 339 -24.47 3.30 -4.89
CA GLN A 339 -25.87 3.59 -4.59
C GLN A 339 -26.67 2.32 -4.26
N ALA A 340 -26.39 1.22 -4.95
CA ALA A 340 -26.99 -0.07 -4.62
C ALA A 340 -26.56 -0.59 -3.24
N ILE A 341 -25.31 -0.33 -2.81
CA ILE A 341 -24.84 -0.67 -1.46
C ILE A 341 -25.45 0.27 -0.41
N GLU A 342 -25.52 1.58 -0.69
CA GLU A 342 -26.21 2.55 0.19
C GLU A 342 -27.67 2.12 0.41
N ALA A 343 -28.38 1.72 -0.65
CA ALA A 343 -29.75 1.21 -0.55
C ALA A 343 -29.86 -0.13 0.18
N LYS A 344 -28.88 -1.03 0.01
CA LYS A 344 -28.77 -2.30 0.74
C LYS A 344 -28.72 -2.06 2.26
N GLU A 345 -27.88 -1.13 2.69
CA GLU A 345 -27.68 -0.79 4.11
C GLU A 345 -28.78 0.13 4.67
N GLY A 346 -29.77 0.52 3.85
CA GLY A 346 -30.87 1.40 4.28
C GLY A 346 -30.45 2.85 4.51
N ILE A 347 -29.37 3.28 3.87
CA ILE A 347 -28.81 4.63 3.97
C ILE A 347 -29.39 5.52 2.84
N GLU A 348 -29.39 6.83 3.04
CA GLU A 348 -29.79 7.79 2.00
C GLU A 348 -28.88 7.65 0.76
N VAL A 349 -29.50 7.41 -0.39
CA VAL A 349 -28.77 7.11 -1.62
C VAL A 349 -28.18 8.40 -2.21
N SER A 350 -26.87 8.45 -2.29
CA SER A 350 -26.14 9.62 -2.75
C SER A 350 -26.28 9.88 -4.25
N THR A 351 -26.12 11.14 -4.64
CA THR A 351 -26.18 11.56 -6.05
C THR A 351 -25.02 10.97 -6.86
N ASP A 352 -25.36 10.26 -7.94
CA ASP A 352 -24.37 9.76 -8.90
C ASP A 352 -23.80 10.94 -9.70
N LYS A 353 -22.48 11.11 -9.69
CA LYS A 353 -21.79 12.22 -10.37
C LYS A 353 -21.05 11.68 -11.59
N SER A 354 -21.10 12.43 -12.70
CA SER A 354 -20.34 12.09 -13.90
C SER A 354 -18.82 12.15 -13.66
N VAL A 355 -18.02 11.39 -14.41
CA VAL A 355 -16.55 11.46 -14.32
C VAL A 355 -16.05 12.58 -15.24
N MET A 356 -15.35 13.58 -14.68
CA MET A 356 -14.74 14.68 -15.45
C MET A 356 -13.33 14.31 -15.94
N ALA A 357 -12.49 13.80 -15.05
CA ALA A 357 -11.11 13.46 -15.35
C ALA A 357 -10.68 12.22 -14.57
N THR A 358 -9.75 11.45 -15.14
CA THR A 358 -9.22 10.26 -14.48
C THR A 358 -7.77 9.96 -14.87
N ILE A 359 -6.99 9.46 -13.92
CA ILE A 359 -5.63 8.99 -14.15
C ILE A 359 -5.35 7.76 -13.28
N THR A 360 -4.62 6.79 -13.81
CA THR A 360 -4.10 5.67 -13.01
C THR A 360 -2.74 6.08 -12.43
N PHE A 361 -2.37 5.54 -11.27
CA PHE A 361 -1.02 5.77 -10.73
C PHE A 361 0.07 5.39 -11.73
N GLN A 362 -0.17 4.37 -12.57
CA GLN A 362 0.82 4.00 -13.58
C GLN A 362 1.09 5.09 -14.60
N ASN A 363 0.02 5.71 -15.10
CA ASN A 363 0.17 6.80 -16.05
C ASN A 363 0.69 8.08 -15.39
N LEU A 364 0.32 8.34 -14.12
CA LEU A 364 0.84 9.49 -13.38
C LEU A 364 2.36 9.44 -13.26
N PHE A 365 2.93 8.30 -12.85
CA PHE A 365 4.38 8.19 -12.68
C PHE A 365 5.16 8.15 -14.00
N LYS A 366 4.52 7.79 -15.13
CA LYS A 366 5.12 7.92 -16.46
C LYS A 366 5.32 9.36 -16.92
N LEU A 367 4.68 10.33 -16.25
CA LEU A 367 4.87 11.75 -16.54
C LEU A 367 6.18 12.31 -15.97
N PHE A 368 6.80 11.60 -15.02
CA PHE A 368 8.09 12.00 -14.48
C PHE A 368 9.20 11.79 -15.50
N GLY A 369 10.11 12.76 -15.63
CA GLY A 369 11.33 12.61 -16.42
C GLY A 369 12.17 11.41 -15.99
N SER A 370 12.29 11.19 -14.68
CA SER A 370 12.77 9.96 -14.07
C SER A 370 12.09 9.73 -12.73
N PHE A 371 11.86 8.48 -12.36
CA PHE A 371 11.44 8.14 -11.01
C PHE A 371 12.13 6.87 -10.53
N SER A 372 12.20 6.73 -9.22
CA SER A 372 12.75 5.58 -8.50
C SER A 372 11.82 5.18 -7.37
N GLY A 373 12.15 4.12 -6.65
CA GLY A 373 11.37 3.73 -5.49
C GLY A 373 12.14 2.94 -4.46
N MET A 374 11.66 2.95 -3.23
CA MET A 374 12.21 2.16 -2.13
C MET A 374 11.12 1.32 -1.47
N THR A 375 11.49 0.12 -1.06
CA THR A 375 10.56 -0.81 -0.38
C THR A 375 11.36 -1.90 0.33
N ALA A 376 10.76 -2.62 1.27
CA ALA A 376 11.37 -3.82 1.87
C ALA A 376 11.12 -5.11 1.06
N THR A 377 10.20 -5.08 0.09
CA THR A 377 9.61 -6.29 -0.51
C THR A 377 9.54 -6.26 -2.05
N GLY A 378 10.40 -5.47 -2.69
CA GLY A 378 10.37 -5.18 -4.13
C GLY A 378 10.70 -6.36 -5.05
N LYS A 379 11.59 -7.26 -4.66
CA LYS A 379 12.17 -8.32 -5.51
C LYS A 379 11.12 -9.31 -6.00
N LEU A 380 10.11 -9.59 -5.17
CA LEU A 380 8.97 -10.42 -5.56
C LEU A 380 8.14 -9.79 -6.68
N GLY A 381 8.13 -8.45 -6.78
CA GLY A 381 7.46 -7.69 -7.83
C GLY A 381 8.37 -7.23 -8.99
N GLU A 382 9.64 -7.68 -9.05
CA GLU A 382 10.62 -7.15 -10.03
C GLU A 382 10.15 -7.29 -11.48
N SER A 383 9.53 -8.42 -11.85
CA SER A 383 9.02 -8.60 -13.22
C SER A 383 7.97 -7.56 -13.58
N GLU A 384 7.06 -7.25 -12.64
CA GLU A 384 6.00 -6.27 -12.87
C GLU A 384 6.56 -4.84 -12.95
N PHE A 385 7.53 -4.49 -12.10
CA PHE A 385 8.23 -3.20 -12.20
C PHE A 385 8.99 -3.05 -13.53
N PHE A 386 9.60 -4.12 -14.01
CA PHE A 386 10.30 -4.14 -15.27
C PHE A 386 9.34 -4.04 -16.45
N ASP A 387 8.25 -4.81 -16.46
CA ASP A 387 7.29 -4.81 -17.56
C ASP A 387 6.53 -3.48 -17.67
N LEU A 388 6.22 -2.83 -16.54
CA LEU A 388 5.46 -1.58 -16.53
C LEU A 388 6.33 -0.34 -16.79
N TYR A 389 7.58 -0.32 -16.32
CA TYR A 389 8.42 0.88 -16.27
C TYR A 389 9.91 0.65 -16.58
N SER A 390 10.30 -0.57 -16.97
CA SER A 390 11.70 -0.96 -17.19
C SER A 390 12.59 -0.73 -15.96
N LYS A 391 12.02 -0.85 -14.76
CA LYS A 391 12.72 -0.66 -13.48
C LYS A 391 13.20 -2.00 -12.96
N ILE A 392 14.48 -2.08 -12.60
CA ILE A 392 15.05 -3.25 -11.94
C ILE A 392 15.03 -3.06 -10.42
N VAL A 393 15.03 -4.18 -9.69
CA VAL A 393 15.12 -4.18 -8.23
C VAL A 393 16.54 -4.57 -7.82
N VAL A 394 17.18 -3.71 -7.03
CA VAL A 394 18.49 -3.97 -6.43
C VAL A 394 18.28 -4.26 -4.94
N GLN A 395 18.65 -5.47 -4.52
CA GLN A 395 18.58 -5.85 -3.11
C GLN A 395 19.79 -5.29 -2.38
N VAL A 396 19.54 -4.28 -1.54
CA VAL A 396 20.57 -3.65 -0.73
C VAL A 396 20.88 -4.56 0.46
N PRO A 397 22.16 -4.85 0.76
CA PRO A 397 22.53 -5.60 1.95
C PRO A 397 22.02 -4.93 3.23
N THR A 398 21.72 -5.71 4.26
CA THR A 398 21.44 -5.16 5.60
C THR A 398 22.73 -4.71 6.28
N ASP A 399 22.66 -3.68 7.12
CA ASP A 399 23.83 -3.19 7.87
C ASP A 399 24.34 -4.25 8.86
N LYS A 400 23.40 -4.94 9.52
CA LYS A 400 23.64 -6.05 10.44
C LYS A 400 22.92 -7.30 9.96
N ALA A 401 23.46 -8.46 10.31
CA ALA A 401 22.86 -9.75 9.94
C ALA A 401 21.51 -9.95 10.67
N ILE A 402 20.50 -10.43 9.96
CA ILE A 402 19.17 -10.70 10.53
C ILE A 402 19.27 -11.90 11.48
N GLN A 403 18.89 -11.70 12.76
CA GLN A 403 18.88 -12.75 13.78
C GLN A 403 17.47 -13.31 14.06
N ARG A 404 16.44 -12.76 13.40
CA ARG A 404 15.05 -13.19 13.58
C ARG A 404 14.87 -14.67 13.23
N ILE A 405 14.13 -15.37 14.08
CA ILE A 405 13.71 -16.76 13.87
C ILE A 405 12.29 -16.76 13.28
N ASP A 406 12.18 -17.08 11.99
CA ASP A 406 10.90 -17.27 11.32
C ASP A 406 10.42 -18.71 11.54
N GLU A 407 9.49 -18.90 12.47
CA GLU A 407 8.92 -20.20 12.82
C GLU A 407 8.06 -20.77 11.67
N PRO A 408 7.99 -22.10 11.54
CA PRO A 408 7.12 -22.73 10.55
C PRO A 408 5.66 -22.48 10.89
N ASP A 409 4.85 -22.18 9.87
CA ASP A 409 3.42 -21.89 10.09
C ASP A 409 2.71 -23.04 10.81
N LYS A 410 1.90 -22.70 11.80
CA LYS A 410 1.09 -23.63 12.62
C LYS A 410 -0.29 -23.80 11.97
N VAL A 411 -0.68 -25.04 11.70
CA VAL A 411 -1.87 -25.36 10.91
C VAL A 411 -2.94 -26.03 11.77
N PHE A 412 -4.17 -25.55 11.64
CA PHE A 412 -5.33 -25.94 12.43
C PHE A 412 -6.50 -26.31 11.52
N ARG A 413 -7.46 -27.05 12.08
CA ARG A 413 -8.67 -27.43 11.35
C ARG A 413 -9.64 -26.25 11.28
N SER A 414 -9.95 -25.62 12.41
CA SER A 414 -10.93 -24.54 12.51
C SER A 414 -10.35 -23.23 13.05
N VAL A 415 -11.07 -22.12 12.87
CA VAL A 415 -10.71 -20.82 13.48
C VAL A 415 -10.69 -20.91 15.01
N ASP A 416 -11.62 -21.64 15.62
CA ASP A 416 -11.68 -21.75 17.08
C ASP A 416 -10.44 -22.42 17.66
N GLU A 417 -10.02 -23.56 17.09
CA GLU A 417 -8.79 -24.25 17.47
C GLU A 417 -7.56 -23.37 17.28
N LYS A 418 -7.51 -22.64 16.16
CA LYS A 418 -6.45 -21.69 15.85
C LYS A 418 -6.38 -20.58 16.89
N ASN A 419 -7.51 -19.94 17.19
CA ASN A 419 -7.59 -18.81 18.10
C ASN A 419 -7.19 -19.23 19.53
N ILE A 420 -7.63 -20.40 19.99
CA ILE A 420 -7.25 -20.94 21.31
C ILE A 420 -5.73 -21.16 21.38
N ALA A 421 -5.14 -21.79 20.37
CA ALA A 421 -3.70 -22.02 20.31
C ALA A 421 -2.90 -20.70 20.25
N MET A 422 -3.38 -19.72 19.49
CA MET A 422 -2.76 -18.39 19.44
C MET A 422 -2.80 -17.68 20.79
N ILE A 423 -3.93 -17.70 21.48
CA ILE A 423 -4.06 -17.08 22.81
C ILE A 423 -3.10 -17.74 23.79
N HIS A 424 -3.01 -19.07 23.80
CA HIS A 424 -2.05 -19.80 24.63
C HIS A 424 -0.61 -19.34 24.38
N ASP A 425 -0.19 -19.31 23.11
CA ASP A 425 1.18 -18.92 22.75
C ASP A 425 1.46 -17.44 23.06
N ILE A 426 0.46 -16.56 22.89
CA ILE A 426 0.55 -15.15 23.29
C ILE A 426 0.74 -15.01 24.80
N VAL A 427 -0.06 -15.71 25.60
CA VAL A 427 0.01 -15.66 27.06
C VAL A 427 1.37 -16.18 27.53
N GLU A 428 1.85 -17.30 27.01
CA GLU A 428 3.16 -17.87 27.36
C GLU A 428 4.30 -16.87 27.07
N LEU A 429 4.26 -16.20 25.92
CA LEU A 429 5.26 -15.17 25.58
C LEU A 429 5.14 -13.96 26.50
N HIS A 430 3.91 -13.48 26.74
CA HIS A 430 3.66 -12.29 27.55
C HIS A 430 4.03 -12.49 29.03
N GLU A 431 3.81 -13.68 29.59
CA GLU A 431 4.21 -14.02 30.97
C GLU A 431 5.71 -13.91 31.21
N THR A 432 6.54 -14.10 30.17
CA THR A 432 7.99 -13.88 30.25
C THR A 432 8.39 -12.39 30.22
N GLY A 433 7.42 -11.48 30.01
CA GLY A 433 7.64 -10.05 29.79
C GLY A 433 8.05 -9.70 28.36
N ARG A 434 8.06 -10.67 27.44
CA ARG A 434 8.45 -10.44 26.05
C ARG A 434 7.35 -9.67 25.29
N PRO A 435 7.68 -8.59 24.55
CA PRO A 435 6.69 -7.87 23.77
C PRO A 435 6.13 -8.71 22.62
N VAL A 436 4.82 -8.58 22.39
CA VAL A 436 4.10 -9.30 21.33
C VAL A 436 3.31 -8.33 20.46
N LEU A 437 3.52 -8.44 19.15
CA LEU A 437 2.72 -7.80 18.12
C LEU A 437 1.85 -8.85 17.43
N LEU A 438 0.56 -8.88 17.75
CA LEU A 438 -0.46 -9.69 17.09
C LEU A 438 -1.01 -8.92 15.89
N ILE A 439 -0.96 -9.53 14.71
CA ILE A 439 -1.45 -8.96 13.46
C ILE A 439 -2.59 -9.80 12.91
N THR A 440 -3.74 -9.16 12.69
CA THR A 440 -4.93 -9.78 12.10
C THR A 440 -5.22 -9.23 10.70
N ARG A 441 -6.02 -9.96 9.92
CA ARG A 441 -6.48 -9.49 8.60
C ARG A 441 -7.60 -8.47 8.71
N THR A 442 -8.54 -8.66 9.64
CA THR A 442 -9.74 -7.81 9.79
C THR A 442 -9.76 -7.10 11.14
N ALA A 443 -10.42 -5.94 11.18
CA ALA A 443 -10.65 -5.18 12.41
C ALA A 443 -11.48 -5.99 13.43
N GLU A 444 -12.48 -6.74 12.96
CA GLU A 444 -13.29 -7.63 13.81
C GLU A 444 -12.44 -8.67 14.56
N ALA A 445 -11.50 -9.32 13.85
CA ALA A 445 -10.58 -10.25 14.50
C ALA A 445 -9.68 -9.53 15.50
N ALA A 446 -9.19 -8.32 15.18
CA ALA A 446 -8.38 -7.53 16.11
C ALA A 446 -9.15 -7.18 17.39
N GLU A 447 -10.40 -6.72 17.26
CA GLU A 447 -11.30 -6.42 18.38
C GLU A 447 -11.61 -7.67 19.22
N TYR A 448 -11.84 -8.82 18.58
CA TYR A 448 -12.03 -10.09 19.27
C TYR A 448 -10.84 -10.44 20.16
N PHE A 449 -9.61 -10.44 19.62
CA PHE A 449 -8.41 -10.75 20.41
C PHE A 449 -8.16 -9.71 21.49
N SER A 450 -8.33 -8.43 21.18
CA SER A 450 -8.16 -7.35 22.16
C SER A 450 -9.09 -7.53 23.37
N LYS A 451 -10.36 -7.88 23.12
CA LYS A 451 -11.35 -8.16 24.18
C LYS A 451 -10.99 -9.40 24.99
N VAL A 452 -10.58 -10.49 24.35
CA VAL A 452 -10.22 -11.74 25.05
C VAL A 452 -8.98 -11.53 25.92
N LEU A 453 -7.95 -10.86 25.40
CA LEU A 453 -6.74 -10.53 26.17
C LEU A 453 -7.07 -9.62 27.37
N PHE A 454 -7.94 -8.63 27.17
CA PHE A 454 -8.40 -7.77 28.28
C PHE A 454 -9.17 -8.55 29.35
N GLN A 455 -9.99 -9.53 28.97
CA GLN A 455 -10.67 -10.43 29.92
C GLN A 455 -9.71 -11.36 30.68
N MET A 456 -8.50 -11.55 30.18
CA MET A 456 -7.41 -12.30 30.82
C MET A 456 -6.46 -11.38 31.61
N ASP A 457 -6.87 -10.14 31.89
CA ASP A 457 -6.06 -9.12 32.58
C ASP A 457 -4.74 -8.75 31.85
N ILE A 458 -4.71 -8.92 30.53
CA ILE A 458 -3.59 -8.53 29.67
C ILE A 458 -3.94 -7.20 28.97
N PRO A 459 -3.44 -6.05 29.45
CA PRO A 459 -3.69 -4.77 28.81
C PRO A 459 -3.03 -4.76 27.43
N ASN A 460 -3.76 -4.30 26.42
CA ASN A 460 -3.26 -4.30 25.05
C ASN A 460 -3.67 -3.04 24.28
N ASN A 461 -2.85 -2.65 23.30
CA ASN A 461 -3.12 -1.55 22.38
C ASN A 461 -3.79 -2.08 21.11
N LEU A 462 -4.98 -1.56 20.78
CA LEU A 462 -5.72 -1.94 19.57
C LEU A 462 -5.50 -0.91 18.45
N LEU A 463 -4.98 -1.36 17.31
CA LEU A 463 -4.66 -0.52 16.15
C LEU A 463 -5.41 -1.01 14.90
N ILE A 464 -6.46 -0.29 14.50
CA ILE A 464 -7.37 -0.67 13.40
C ILE A 464 -7.44 0.37 12.26
N ALA A 465 -6.42 1.22 12.12
CA ALA A 465 -6.29 2.25 11.09
C ALA A 465 -7.37 3.35 11.12
N GLN A 466 -7.89 3.70 12.30
CA GLN A 466 -8.81 4.82 12.50
C GLN A 466 -8.08 6.15 12.71
N ASN A 467 -6.95 6.14 13.43
CA ASN A 467 -6.17 7.35 13.68
C ASN A 467 -4.68 7.07 13.47
N VAL A 468 -4.21 7.34 12.25
CA VAL A 468 -2.83 7.01 11.82
C VAL A 468 -1.77 7.63 12.74
N ALA A 469 -1.96 8.88 13.18
CA ALA A 469 -0.97 9.56 14.03
C ALA A 469 -0.89 8.95 15.43
N LYS A 470 -2.03 8.70 16.08
CA LYS A 470 -2.07 8.05 17.40
C LYS A 470 -1.56 6.60 17.32
N GLU A 471 -1.94 5.89 16.27
CA GLU A 471 -1.49 4.50 16.06
C GLU A 471 0.01 4.41 15.79
N ALA A 472 0.58 5.39 15.09
CA ALA A 472 2.03 5.51 14.91
C ALA A 472 2.74 5.73 16.25
N GLN A 473 2.15 6.48 17.19
CA GLN A 473 2.72 6.62 18.52
C GLN A 473 2.65 5.30 19.31
N MET A 474 1.49 4.63 19.31
CA MET A 474 1.31 3.35 20.02
C MET A 474 2.18 2.23 19.46
N ILE A 475 2.34 2.13 18.14
CA ILE A 475 3.18 1.10 17.52
C ILE A 475 4.66 1.31 17.82
N ALA A 476 5.12 2.56 17.98
CA ALA A 476 6.52 2.86 18.33
C ALA A 476 6.90 2.31 19.71
N GLU A 477 5.92 2.21 20.61
CA GLU A 477 6.05 1.64 21.96
C GLU A 477 5.87 0.11 21.98
N ALA A 478 5.50 -0.53 20.87
CA ALA A 478 5.23 -1.97 20.82
C ALA A 478 6.45 -2.85 21.16
N GLY A 479 7.66 -2.29 21.12
CA GLY A 479 8.91 -2.97 21.44
C GLY A 479 9.32 -2.90 22.91
N GLN A 480 8.50 -2.36 23.81
CA GLN A 480 8.80 -2.26 25.25
C GLN A 480 8.45 -3.54 26.02
N ILE A 481 9.13 -3.79 27.15
CA ILE A 481 8.88 -4.98 28.01
C ILE A 481 7.38 -5.05 28.38
N GLY A 482 6.79 -6.24 28.23
CA GLY A 482 5.39 -6.50 28.55
C GLY A 482 4.39 -5.84 27.60
N SER A 483 4.83 -5.20 26.52
CA SER A 483 3.92 -4.56 25.57
C SER A 483 3.13 -5.61 24.78
N MET A 484 1.81 -5.44 24.75
CA MET A 484 0.88 -6.22 23.93
C MET A 484 0.18 -5.31 22.94
N THR A 485 0.41 -5.55 21.65
CA THR A 485 -0.19 -4.75 20.58
C THR A 485 -0.96 -5.66 19.64
N VAL A 486 -2.24 -5.35 19.43
CA VAL A 486 -3.12 -6.01 18.46
C VAL A 486 -3.39 -5.05 17.31
N ALA A 487 -3.00 -5.44 16.11
CA ALA A 487 -3.00 -4.56 14.94
C ALA A 487 -3.64 -5.25 13.73
N THR A 488 -4.25 -4.48 12.84
CA THR A 488 -4.49 -4.95 11.47
C THR A 488 -3.20 -4.83 10.64
N SER A 489 -3.14 -5.53 9.50
CA SER A 489 -1.95 -5.60 8.63
C SER A 489 -1.34 -4.24 8.23
N MET A 490 -2.12 -3.15 8.17
CA MET A 490 -1.61 -1.82 7.82
C MET A 490 -1.35 -0.90 9.00
N ALA A 491 -1.82 -1.22 10.20
CA ALA A 491 -1.68 -0.31 11.32
C ALA A 491 -0.18 -0.11 11.65
N GLY A 492 0.20 1.14 11.90
CA GLY A 492 1.60 1.50 12.15
C GLY A 492 2.57 1.28 10.99
N ARG A 493 2.10 1.18 9.73
CA ARG A 493 2.99 1.12 8.55
C ARG A 493 3.89 2.34 8.44
N GLY A 494 5.16 2.10 8.12
CA GLY A 494 6.18 3.15 8.04
C GLY A 494 6.71 3.63 9.39
N THR A 495 6.27 3.05 10.51
CA THR A 495 6.77 3.39 11.85
C THR A 495 7.79 2.36 12.34
N ASP A 496 8.87 2.87 12.94
CA ASP A 496 9.91 2.02 13.50
C ASP A 496 9.51 1.45 14.87
N ILE A 497 9.77 0.16 15.13
CA ILE A 497 9.52 -0.47 16.43
C ILE A 497 10.88 -0.78 17.03
N LYS A 498 11.32 0.07 17.97
CA LYS A 498 12.61 -0.08 18.64
C LYS A 498 12.45 -0.95 19.88
N LEU A 499 13.38 -1.87 20.10
CA LEU A 499 13.38 -2.67 21.31
C LEU A 499 13.77 -1.81 22.52
N GLY A 500 12.99 -1.93 23.59
CA GLY A 500 13.31 -1.34 24.89
C GLY A 500 14.51 -2.02 25.56
N GLU A 501 15.04 -1.39 26.61
CA GLU A 501 16.11 -1.97 27.42
C GLU A 501 15.69 -3.33 27.99
N GLY A 502 16.56 -4.34 27.91
CA GLY A 502 16.31 -5.70 28.42
C GLY A 502 15.48 -6.61 27.51
N VAL A 503 14.81 -6.07 26.48
CA VAL A 503 13.95 -6.86 25.57
C VAL A 503 14.75 -7.82 24.69
N GLU A 504 15.97 -7.46 24.30
CA GLU A 504 16.85 -8.35 23.55
C GLU A 504 17.12 -9.67 24.29
N ALA A 505 17.31 -9.61 25.61
CA ALA A 505 17.54 -10.79 26.45
C ALA A 505 16.30 -11.71 26.55
N LEU A 506 15.10 -11.15 26.34
CA LEU A 506 13.83 -11.89 26.29
C LEU A 506 13.57 -12.51 24.90
N GLY A 507 14.50 -12.38 23.96
CA GLY A 507 14.36 -12.87 22.59
C GLY A 507 13.75 -11.86 21.62
N GLY A 508 13.67 -10.58 21.99
CA GLY A 508 13.20 -9.50 21.13
C GLY A 508 11.69 -9.51 20.89
N LEU A 509 11.22 -8.74 19.89
CA LEU A 509 9.80 -8.66 19.53
C LEU A 509 9.29 -9.98 18.93
N ALA A 510 8.20 -10.51 19.47
CA ALA A 510 7.48 -11.63 18.87
C ALA A 510 6.35 -11.11 17.96
N VAL A 511 6.37 -11.51 16.69
CA VAL A 511 5.31 -11.17 15.72
C VAL A 511 4.44 -12.39 15.46
N ILE A 512 3.16 -12.29 15.82
CA ILE A 512 2.17 -13.35 15.63
C ILE A 512 1.18 -12.90 14.57
N ILE A 513 0.97 -13.71 13.53
CA ILE A 513 0.11 -13.37 12.40
C ILE A 513 -1.05 -14.37 12.36
N HIS A 514 -2.27 -13.85 12.44
CA HIS A 514 -3.50 -14.64 12.57
C HIS A 514 -3.85 -15.51 11.35
N GLU A 515 -3.52 -15.04 10.16
CA GLU A 515 -3.72 -15.76 8.90
C GLU A 515 -2.80 -15.21 7.81
N HIS A 516 -2.58 -15.99 6.75
CA HIS A 516 -1.85 -15.51 5.57
C HIS A 516 -2.64 -14.41 4.84
N MET A 517 -1.91 -13.39 4.38
CA MET A 517 -2.48 -12.33 3.55
C MET A 517 -2.63 -12.81 2.10
N GLU A 518 -3.45 -12.10 1.31
CA GLU A 518 -3.68 -12.44 -0.10
C GLU A 518 -2.39 -12.43 -0.95
N ASN A 519 -1.37 -11.69 -0.53
CA ASN A 519 -0.10 -11.55 -1.22
C ASN A 519 1.06 -11.93 -0.31
N SER A 520 1.95 -12.77 -0.83
CA SER A 520 3.14 -13.25 -0.11
C SER A 520 4.12 -12.13 0.28
N ARG A 521 4.11 -10.99 -0.43
CA ARG A 521 4.87 -9.78 -0.07
C ARG A 521 4.44 -9.21 1.28
N VAL A 522 3.14 -9.16 1.53
CA VAL A 522 2.60 -8.58 2.76
C VAL A 522 3.03 -9.45 3.94
N ASP A 523 2.94 -10.78 3.84
CA ASP A 523 3.44 -11.67 4.89
C ASP A 523 4.92 -11.38 5.25
N ARG A 524 5.78 -11.16 4.25
CA ARG A 524 7.19 -10.79 4.49
C ARG A 524 7.32 -9.45 5.19
N GLN A 525 6.51 -8.47 4.82
CA GLN A 525 6.48 -7.16 5.47
C GLN A 525 6.07 -7.26 6.94
N LEU A 526 5.09 -8.11 7.25
CA LEU A 526 4.63 -8.38 8.62
C LEU A 526 5.73 -9.04 9.45
N ARG A 527 6.40 -10.08 8.92
CA ARG A 527 7.56 -10.70 9.60
C ARG A 527 8.71 -9.70 9.81
N GLY A 528 8.93 -8.81 8.85
CA GLY A 528 9.89 -7.70 8.91
C GLY A 528 9.61 -6.61 9.95
N ARG A 529 8.51 -6.73 10.72
CA ARG A 529 8.28 -5.89 11.90
C ARG A 529 9.20 -6.25 13.07
N SER A 530 9.76 -7.47 13.09
CA SER A 530 10.73 -7.92 14.09
C SER A 530 12.12 -8.18 13.49
N GLY A 531 13.14 -8.21 14.35
CA GLY A 531 14.55 -8.45 14.05
C GLY A 531 15.18 -7.39 13.15
N ARG A 532 14.87 -6.12 13.41
CA ARG A 532 15.41 -4.97 12.70
C ARG A 532 16.82 -4.70 13.18
N GLN A 533 17.70 -4.19 12.29
CA GLN A 533 19.08 -3.86 12.66
C GLN A 533 19.83 -4.99 13.40
N GLY A 534 19.54 -6.24 13.06
CA GLY A 534 20.15 -7.42 13.66
C GLY A 534 19.66 -7.77 15.07
N ASP A 535 18.60 -7.13 15.54
CA ASP A 535 17.95 -7.46 16.80
C ASP A 535 17.44 -8.92 16.79
N PRO A 536 17.39 -9.58 17.96
CA PRO A 536 16.69 -10.85 18.10
C PRO A 536 15.18 -10.66 17.89
N GLY A 537 14.49 -11.74 17.57
CA GLY A 537 13.06 -11.70 17.33
C GLY A 537 12.51 -13.01 16.83
N SER A 538 11.19 -13.17 16.83
CA SER A 538 10.54 -14.30 16.17
C SER A 538 9.30 -13.89 15.38
N SER A 539 8.94 -14.69 14.39
CA SER A 539 7.66 -14.55 13.69
C SER A 539 6.98 -15.91 13.49
N CYS A 540 5.66 -15.96 13.65
CA CYS A 540 4.87 -17.17 13.41
C CYS A 540 3.54 -16.82 12.72
N ILE A 541 3.17 -17.57 11.68
CA ILE A 541 1.87 -17.47 11.01
C ILE A 541 0.99 -18.66 11.42
N TYR A 542 -0.28 -18.39 11.71
CA TYR A 542 -1.28 -19.41 12.01
C TYR A 542 -2.19 -19.58 10.80
N ILE A 543 -2.63 -20.81 10.54
CA ILE A 543 -3.46 -21.16 9.37
C ILE A 543 -4.59 -22.05 9.82
N SER A 544 -5.82 -21.79 9.38
CA SER A 544 -6.94 -22.71 9.50
C SER A 544 -7.56 -23.05 8.14
N LEU A 545 -8.26 -24.18 8.04
CA LEU A 545 -9.06 -24.48 6.84
C LEU A 545 -10.21 -23.49 6.64
N ASP A 546 -10.63 -22.85 7.73
CA ASP A 546 -11.70 -21.87 7.74
C ASP A 546 -11.27 -20.45 7.37
N ASP A 547 -9.97 -20.22 7.20
CA ASP A 547 -9.41 -18.92 6.84
C ASP A 547 -9.92 -18.47 5.47
N TYR A 548 -10.05 -17.16 5.30
CA TYR A 548 -10.61 -16.57 4.10
C TYR A 548 -9.90 -17.03 2.82
N LEU A 549 -8.56 -16.98 2.86
CA LEU A 549 -7.72 -17.33 1.73
C LEU A 549 -7.85 -18.82 1.37
N VAL A 550 -7.98 -19.69 2.38
CA VAL A 550 -8.13 -21.13 2.18
C VAL A 550 -9.50 -21.44 1.61
N LYS A 551 -10.58 -20.94 2.22
CA LYS A 551 -11.97 -21.13 1.75
C LYS A 551 -12.21 -20.63 0.33
N ARG A 552 -11.67 -19.46 -0.01
CA ARG A 552 -11.91 -18.83 -1.32
C ARG A 552 -11.30 -19.61 -2.48
N TRP A 553 -10.21 -20.33 -2.23
CA TRP A 553 -9.40 -20.98 -3.28
C TRP A 553 -9.28 -22.50 -3.13
N SER A 554 -9.90 -23.07 -2.10
CA SER A 554 -10.04 -24.51 -1.96
C SER A 554 -11.03 -25.04 -3.00
N ASP A 555 -10.55 -25.40 -4.18
CA ASP A 555 -11.22 -26.39 -5.07
C ASP A 555 -11.20 -27.81 -4.45
N SER A 556 -10.63 -27.96 -3.26
CA SER A 556 -10.31 -29.24 -2.65
C SER A 556 -11.38 -29.66 -1.66
N ASN A 557 -11.92 -30.87 -1.87
CA ASN A 557 -12.75 -31.67 -0.94
C ASN A 557 -12.18 -31.79 0.50
N LEU A 558 -10.99 -31.23 0.79
CA LEU A 558 -10.40 -31.20 2.14
C LEU A 558 -11.20 -30.35 3.12
N ALA A 559 -11.65 -29.15 2.74
CA ALA A 559 -12.47 -28.31 3.61
C ALA A 559 -13.85 -28.95 3.86
N GLU A 560 -14.35 -29.69 2.88
CA GLU A 560 -15.63 -30.43 2.91
C GLU A 560 -15.50 -31.86 3.45
N ASN A 561 -14.28 -32.30 3.82
CA ASN A 561 -14.07 -33.67 4.29
C ASN A 561 -14.50 -33.80 5.75
N ASN A 562 -15.76 -34.20 5.96
CA ASN A 562 -16.32 -34.47 7.28
C ASN A 562 -15.52 -35.50 8.12
N GLN A 563 -14.68 -36.34 7.50
CA GLN A 563 -13.79 -37.25 8.23
C GLN A 563 -12.63 -36.54 8.94
N LEU A 564 -12.30 -35.29 8.58
CA LEU A 564 -11.34 -34.49 9.35
C LEU A 564 -11.94 -34.03 10.69
N TYR A 565 -13.28 -33.94 10.78
CA TYR A 565 -13.97 -33.57 12.00
C TYR A 565 -14.00 -34.70 13.04
N SER A 566 -13.85 -35.97 12.59
CA SER A 566 -13.78 -37.14 13.47
C SER A 566 -12.36 -37.45 13.97
N LEU A 567 -11.34 -36.75 13.47
CA LEU A 567 -9.96 -36.89 13.93
C LEU A 567 -9.67 -35.96 15.12
N ASP A 568 -8.78 -36.41 16.01
CA ASP A 568 -8.30 -35.61 17.14
C ASP A 568 -7.53 -34.38 16.65
N ALA A 569 -7.90 -33.20 17.17
CA ALA A 569 -7.38 -31.91 16.72
C ALA A 569 -5.87 -31.75 16.94
N GLN A 570 -5.34 -32.21 18.09
CA GLN A 570 -3.91 -32.15 18.39
C GLN A 570 -3.10 -33.08 17.48
N ARG A 571 -3.59 -34.29 17.22
CA ARG A 571 -2.92 -35.20 16.27
C ARG A 571 -2.95 -34.65 14.85
N LEU A 572 -4.01 -33.96 14.46
CA LEU A 572 -4.14 -33.39 13.12
C LEU A 572 -3.15 -32.24 12.90
N SER A 573 -3.01 -31.31 13.85
CA SER A 573 -2.07 -30.19 13.76
C SER A 573 -0.60 -30.63 13.77
N GLN A 574 -0.30 -31.78 14.37
CA GLN A 574 1.03 -32.41 14.32
C GLN A 574 1.29 -33.23 13.05
N SER A 575 0.26 -33.47 12.22
CA SER A 575 0.40 -34.29 11.01
C SER A 575 1.13 -33.54 9.89
N SER A 576 2.30 -34.05 9.51
CA SER A 576 3.10 -33.50 8.42
C SER A 576 2.38 -33.51 7.07
N LEU A 577 1.55 -34.53 6.82
CA LEU A 577 0.75 -34.63 5.60
C LEU A 577 -0.36 -33.59 5.54
N PHE A 578 -1.05 -33.37 6.66
CA PHE A 578 -2.09 -32.35 6.77
C PHE A 578 -1.49 -30.95 6.57
N ASN A 579 -0.43 -30.64 7.33
CA ASN A 579 0.24 -29.35 7.28
C ASN A 579 0.76 -29.05 5.87
N ARG A 580 1.36 -30.04 5.20
CA ARG A 580 1.84 -29.88 3.82
C ARG A 580 0.70 -29.58 2.84
N LYS A 581 -0.45 -30.26 2.96
CA LYS A 581 -1.60 -30.03 2.06
C LYS A 581 -2.20 -28.64 2.26
N VAL A 582 -2.40 -28.20 3.50
CA VAL A 582 -2.97 -26.85 3.76
C VAL A 582 -2.02 -25.75 3.27
N LYS A 583 -0.72 -25.88 3.54
CA LYS A 583 0.28 -24.92 3.02
C LYS A 583 0.31 -24.85 1.50
N GLN A 584 0.11 -25.98 0.80
CA GLN A 584 -0.01 -25.98 -0.66
C GLN A 584 -1.25 -25.23 -1.15
N ILE A 585 -2.38 -25.32 -0.43
CA ILE A 585 -3.58 -24.55 -0.76
C ILE A 585 -3.31 -23.05 -0.60
N VAL A 586 -2.70 -22.62 0.50
CA VAL A 586 -2.32 -21.22 0.73
C VAL A 586 -1.39 -20.70 -0.37
N VAL A 587 -0.32 -21.43 -0.71
CA VAL A 587 0.62 -21.01 -1.76
C VAL A 587 -0.08 -20.89 -3.12
N LYS A 588 -0.97 -21.83 -3.46
CA LYS A 588 -1.78 -21.76 -4.68
C LYS A 588 -2.71 -20.53 -4.64
N ALA A 589 -3.36 -20.30 -3.51
CA ALA A 589 -4.29 -19.19 -3.30
C ALA A 589 -3.62 -17.82 -3.45
N GLN A 590 -2.48 -17.61 -2.79
CA GLN A 590 -1.69 -16.38 -2.93
C GLN A 590 -1.27 -16.15 -4.37
N ARG A 591 -0.76 -17.19 -5.05
CA ARG A 591 -0.38 -17.08 -6.46
C ARG A 591 -1.54 -16.67 -7.36
N ILE A 592 -2.72 -17.27 -7.20
CA ILE A 592 -3.88 -16.92 -8.03
C ILE A 592 -4.35 -15.49 -7.71
N SER A 593 -4.34 -15.10 -6.43
CA SER A 593 -4.68 -13.73 -6.03
C SER A 593 -3.72 -12.71 -6.65
N GLU A 594 -2.42 -12.97 -6.62
CA GLU A 594 -1.39 -12.15 -7.26
C GLU A 594 -1.61 -12.06 -8.78
N GLU A 595 -1.88 -13.18 -9.46
CA GLU A 595 -2.19 -13.22 -10.90
C GLU A 595 -3.49 -12.44 -11.24
N GLN A 596 -4.51 -12.49 -10.39
CA GLN A 596 -5.74 -11.69 -10.55
C GLN A 596 -5.45 -10.19 -10.39
N GLY A 597 -4.63 -9.82 -9.41
CA GLY A 597 -4.20 -8.44 -9.18
C GLY A 597 -3.48 -7.85 -10.40
N VAL A 598 -2.56 -8.62 -11.01
CA VAL A 598 -1.87 -8.22 -12.25
C VAL A 598 -2.86 -7.97 -13.37
N LYS A 599 -3.77 -8.92 -13.63
CA LYS A 599 -4.81 -8.78 -14.68
C LYS A 599 -5.72 -7.58 -14.45
N ALA A 600 -6.10 -7.31 -13.20
CA ALA A 600 -6.92 -6.15 -12.87
C ALA A 600 -6.22 -4.83 -13.22
N ARG A 601 -4.91 -4.72 -12.93
CA ARG A 601 -4.08 -3.55 -13.28
C ARG A 601 -3.88 -3.42 -14.79
N GLU A 602 -3.62 -4.51 -15.49
CA GLU A 602 -3.56 -4.53 -16.95
C GLU A 602 -4.86 -4.04 -17.58
N MET A 603 -6.01 -4.53 -17.11
CA MET A 603 -7.32 -4.08 -17.59
C MET A 603 -7.60 -2.61 -17.27
N ALA A 604 -7.22 -2.11 -16.08
CA ALA A 604 -7.36 -0.70 -15.74
C ALA A 604 -6.56 0.19 -16.70
N ASN A 605 -5.37 -0.26 -17.12
CA ASN A 605 -4.55 0.42 -18.11
C ASN A 605 -5.13 0.31 -19.54
N LEU A 606 -5.65 -0.86 -19.94
CA LEU A 606 -6.21 -1.12 -21.27
C LEU A 606 -7.55 -0.42 -21.52
N LYS A 607 -8.42 -0.32 -20.51
CA LYS A 607 -9.68 0.44 -20.62
C LYS A 607 -9.44 1.89 -21.06
N LYS A 608 -8.28 2.45 -20.74
CA LYS A 608 -7.87 3.79 -21.19
C LYS A 608 -7.50 3.83 -22.68
N ALA A 609 -6.90 2.79 -23.25
CA ALA A 609 -6.64 2.74 -24.70
C ALA A 609 -7.95 2.75 -25.50
N LEU A 610 -8.97 2.03 -25.02
CA LEU A 610 -10.31 2.03 -25.60
C LEU A 610 -11.04 3.36 -25.41
N VAL A 611 -11.02 3.95 -24.20
CA VAL A 611 -11.65 5.27 -23.94
C VAL A 611 -10.94 6.39 -24.72
N TYR A 612 -9.60 6.37 -24.84
CA TYR A 612 -8.89 7.31 -25.74
C TYR A 612 -9.30 7.10 -27.20
N SER A 613 -9.47 5.85 -27.64
CA SER A 613 -9.95 5.57 -28.99
C SER A 613 -11.38 6.10 -29.19
N GLU A 614 -12.29 5.90 -28.23
CA GLU A 614 -13.67 6.40 -28.31
C GLU A 614 -13.73 7.93 -28.31
N ILE A 615 -12.92 8.61 -27.47
CA ILE A 615 -12.82 10.07 -27.43
C ILE A 615 -12.20 10.63 -28.73
N LEU A 616 -11.18 9.95 -29.30
CA LEU A 616 -10.62 10.30 -30.61
C LEU A 616 -11.63 10.07 -31.74
N TYR A 617 -12.41 8.98 -31.69
CA TYR A 617 -13.47 8.70 -32.66
C TYR A 617 -14.62 9.71 -32.55
N THR A 618 -15.01 10.15 -31.35
CA THR A 618 -16.03 11.20 -31.19
C THR A 618 -15.52 12.58 -31.61
N ARG A 619 -14.24 12.90 -31.37
CA ARG A 619 -13.64 14.15 -31.90
C ARG A 619 -13.57 14.17 -33.42
N ASN A 620 -13.18 13.05 -34.05
CA ASN A 620 -13.11 12.96 -35.51
C ASN A 620 -14.49 12.84 -36.19
N ALA A 621 -15.55 12.50 -35.44
CA ALA A 621 -16.93 12.49 -35.93
C ALA A 621 -17.63 13.86 -35.86
N ILE A 622 -17.02 14.86 -35.20
CA ILE A 622 -17.53 16.23 -35.10
C ILE A 622 -16.86 17.16 -36.13
N GLU A 623 -15.82 16.68 -36.83
CA GLU A 623 -15.14 17.41 -37.93
C GLU A 623 -15.52 16.93 -39.35
N PHE A 624 -16.69 16.33 -39.55
CA PHE A 624 -17.27 16.11 -40.88
C PHE A 624 -18.74 16.54 -40.99
#